data_AF-A0A3M1X4H2-F1
#
_entry.id   AF-A0A3M1X4H2-F1
#
_cell.length_a   1.000
_cell.length_b   1.000
_cell.length_c   1.000
_cell.angle_alpha   90.00
_cell.angle_beta   90.00
_cell.angle_gamma   90.00
#
_symmetry.space_group_name_H-M   'P 1'
#
loop_
_entity.id
_entity.type
_entity.pdbx_description
1 polymer ?
#
loop_
_entity_poly.entity_id
_entity_poly.type
_entity_poly.pdbx_seq_one_letter_code
_entity_poly.pdbx_strand_id
1 'polypeptide(L)'
;MKRMILATATLLLALFGSAALAAGGNQQGAKQFGDYVIHFNAVNTDFLTPQVARSYGIRRSKNRILLTVSVLRGKLGVAGEPVEANVEAWVTNLNQQTKNVKMKEVKDGGAIYYIGTFSATNEETFDIHVKAQPKGSDKAFEVSFRRKFYTN
;
A
#
# COMPACT_ATOMS: atom_id res chain seq x y z
N MET A 1 -13.35 -27.73 10.96
CA MET A 1 -12.72 -27.09 9.77
C MET A 1 -12.55 -25.58 9.98
N LYS A 2 -11.73 -25.13 10.96
CA LYS A 2 -11.61 -23.69 11.33
C LYS A 2 -10.17 -23.20 11.53
N ARG A 3 -9.18 -23.84 10.90
CA ARG A 3 -7.75 -23.51 11.06
C ARG A 3 -7.06 -23.22 9.72
N MET A 4 -7.62 -22.35 8.88
CA MET A 4 -6.96 -21.96 7.60
C MET A 4 -7.09 -20.47 7.24
N ILE A 5 -7.76 -19.65 8.04
CA ILE A 5 -7.99 -18.21 7.71
C ILE A 5 -6.94 -17.29 8.37
N LEU A 6 -6.18 -17.77 9.37
CA LEU A 6 -5.17 -16.93 10.04
C LEU A 6 -3.90 -16.66 9.22
N ALA A 7 -3.68 -17.34 8.08
CA ALA A 7 -2.43 -17.21 7.32
C ALA A 7 -2.42 -16.04 6.31
N THR A 8 -3.57 -15.40 6.03
CA THR A 8 -3.66 -14.31 5.04
C THR A 8 -3.44 -12.93 5.66
N ALA A 9 -3.94 -12.72 6.88
CA ALA A 9 -3.81 -11.45 7.60
C ALA A 9 -2.33 -11.10 7.91
N THR A 10 -1.50 -12.11 8.14
CA THR A 10 -0.09 -11.93 8.52
C THR A 10 0.79 -11.40 7.38
N LEU A 11 0.42 -11.63 6.11
CA LEU A 11 1.30 -11.29 4.99
C LEU A 11 1.23 -9.82 4.56
N LEU A 12 0.06 -9.19 4.64
CA LEU A 12 -0.06 -7.74 4.42
C LEU A 12 0.49 -6.95 5.60
N LEU A 13 0.38 -7.47 6.83
CA LEU A 13 1.06 -6.88 7.98
C LEU A 13 2.59 -7.04 7.88
N ALA A 14 3.09 -8.16 7.34
CA ALA A 14 4.52 -8.35 7.04
C ALA A 14 5.04 -7.42 5.93
N LEU A 15 4.16 -6.90 5.05
CA LEU A 15 4.47 -5.85 4.08
C LEU A 15 4.59 -4.45 4.72
N PHE A 16 4.38 -4.31 6.03
CA PHE A 16 4.60 -3.07 6.78
C PHE A 16 5.51 -3.23 8.01
N GLY A 17 5.68 -4.46 8.52
CA GLY A 17 6.44 -4.77 9.74
C GLY A 17 7.97 -4.90 9.56
N SER A 18 8.48 -4.86 8.33
CA SER A 18 9.90 -5.13 8.04
C SER A 18 10.67 -3.85 7.69
N ALA A 19 10.65 -2.85 8.57
CA ALA A 19 11.36 -1.57 8.37
C ALA A 19 12.87 -1.64 8.68
N ALA A 20 13.43 -2.82 8.94
CA ALA A 20 14.85 -3.00 9.20
C ALA A 20 15.40 -4.09 8.29
N LEU A 21 16.44 -3.74 7.51
CA LEU A 21 17.26 -4.61 6.65
C LEU A 21 16.74 -4.86 5.22
N ALA A 22 16.67 -3.80 4.39
CA ALA A 22 16.90 -3.98 2.95
C ALA A 22 17.46 -2.68 2.32
N ALA A 23 18.79 -2.61 2.22
CA ALA A 23 19.44 -1.77 1.22
C ALA A 23 19.07 -2.33 -0.16
N GLY A 24 18.03 -1.77 -0.79
CA GLY A 24 17.64 -2.13 -2.15
C GLY A 24 16.14 -2.24 -2.37
N GLY A 25 15.54 -1.19 -2.96
CA GLY A 25 14.39 -1.33 -3.86
C GLY A 25 12.98 -1.35 -3.28
N ASN A 26 12.77 -1.67 -2.00
CA ASN A 26 11.43 -1.68 -1.39
C ASN A 26 11.18 -0.49 -0.43
N GLN A 27 10.88 0.69 -0.99
CA GLN A 27 10.40 1.84 -0.21
C GLN A 27 8.99 1.56 0.33
N GLN A 28 8.92 1.10 1.59
CA GLN A 28 7.74 1.11 2.47
C GLN A 28 7.91 2.29 3.41
N GLY A 29 6.81 2.97 3.77
CA GLY A 29 6.89 4.15 4.64
C GLY A 29 5.66 4.31 5.50
N ALA A 30 5.80 5.14 6.53
CA ALA A 30 4.72 5.56 7.38
C ALA A 30 4.90 7.03 7.75
N LYS A 31 3.80 7.79 7.77
CA LYS A 31 3.82 9.20 8.16
C LYS A 31 2.69 9.48 9.14
N GLN A 32 3.02 10.18 10.22
CA GLN A 32 2.07 10.57 11.26
C GLN A 32 1.48 11.94 10.98
N PHE A 33 0.18 12.08 11.23
CA PHE A 33 -0.62 13.30 11.11
C PHE A 33 -1.54 13.41 12.33
N GLY A 34 -1.10 14.15 13.35
CA GLY A 34 -1.81 14.18 14.64
C GLY A 34 -1.93 12.78 15.23
N ASP A 35 -3.16 12.30 15.38
CA ASP A 35 -3.50 10.98 15.91
C ASP A 35 -3.64 9.90 14.84
N TYR A 36 -3.26 10.19 13.59
CA TYR A 36 -3.34 9.23 12.50
C TYR A 36 -1.96 8.86 11.97
N VAL A 37 -1.76 7.61 11.60
CA VAL A 37 -0.58 7.11 10.91
C VAL A 37 -1.02 6.50 9.59
N ILE A 38 -0.46 7.00 8.49
CA ILE A 38 -0.67 6.46 7.15
C ILE A 38 0.55 5.63 6.79
N HIS A 39 0.35 4.32 6.68
CA HIS A 39 1.35 3.42 6.11
C HIS A 39 1.09 3.26 4.61
N PHE A 40 2.17 3.22 3.83
CA PHE A 40 2.11 3.09 2.38
C PHE A 40 3.27 2.25 1.85
N ASN A 41 2.99 1.48 0.80
CA ASN A 41 3.95 0.63 0.12
C ASN A 41 3.51 0.46 -1.34
N ALA A 42 4.45 0.43 -2.28
CA ALA A 42 4.19 0.03 -3.66
C ALA A 42 5.16 -1.06 -4.11
N VAL A 43 4.72 -2.26 -4.49
CA VAL A 43 5.62 -3.36 -4.93
C VAL A 43 5.17 -3.99 -6.25
N ASN A 44 6.08 -4.64 -6.98
CA ASN A 44 5.69 -5.48 -8.11
C ASN A 44 4.80 -6.64 -7.65
N THR A 45 3.75 -6.95 -8.41
CA THR A 45 2.75 -7.95 -8.02
C THR A 45 3.23 -9.39 -8.14
N ASP A 46 4.33 -9.65 -8.84
CA ASP A 46 4.96 -10.96 -8.91
C ASP A 46 5.61 -11.37 -7.58
N PHE A 47 5.94 -10.41 -6.71
CA PHE A 47 6.39 -10.65 -5.33
C PHE A 47 5.29 -11.20 -4.42
N LEU A 48 4.01 -11.05 -4.81
CA LEU A 48 2.92 -11.68 -4.07
C LEU A 48 3.00 -13.19 -4.24
N THR A 49 2.66 -13.92 -3.18
CA THR A 49 2.43 -15.37 -3.29
C THR A 49 1.21 -15.62 -4.17
N PRO A 50 1.13 -16.77 -4.87
CA PRO A 50 -0.06 -17.15 -5.64
C PRO A 50 -1.36 -17.09 -4.84
N GLN A 51 -1.30 -17.45 -3.55
CA GLN A 51 -2.44 -17.45 -2.66
C GLN A 51 -2.94 -16.02 -2.39
N VAL A 52 -2.06 -15.10 -1.99
CA VAL A 52 -2.44 -13.71 -1.71
C VAL A 52 -2.96 -13.01 -2.96
N ALA A 53 -2.29 -13.21 -4.09
CA ALA A 53 -2.74 -12.68 -5.36
C ALA A 53 -4.17 -13.15 -5.72
N ARG A 54 -4.48 -14.44 -5.53
CA ARG A 54 -5.83 -14.99 -5.75
C ARG A 54 -6.85 -14.42 -4.78
N SER A 55 -6.54 -14.37 -3.47
CA SER A 55 -7.46 -13.87 -2.45
C SER A 55 -7.92 -12.43 -2.73
N TYR A 56 -7.05 -11.61 -3.31
CA TYR A 56 -7.34 -10.20 -3.60
C TYR A 56 -7.66 -9.92 -5.08
N GLY A 57 -7.73 -10.95 -5.93
CA GLY A 57 -8.01 -10.79 -7.36
C GLY A 57 -6.93 -10.03 -8.13
N ILE A 58 -5.68 -10.12 -7.68
CA ILE A 58 -4.53 -9.41 -8.26
C ILE A 58 -3.82 -10.33 -9.26
N ARG A 59 -3.69 -9.87 -10.51
CA ARG A 59 -2.87 -10.57 -11.51
C ARG A 59 -1.38 -10.35 -11.20
N ARG A 60 -0.65 -11.43 -10.88
CA ARG A 60 0.81 -11.40 -10.71
C ARG A 60 1.49 -11.06 -12.03
N SER A 61 2.40 -10.09 -12.01
CA SER A 61 3.14 -9.61 -13.18
C SER A 61 4.31 -8.74 -12.76
N LYS A 62 5.47 -8.91 -13.42
CA LYS A 62 6.64 -8.02 -13.21
C LYS A 62 6.35 -6.56 -13.58
N ASN A 63 5.51 -6.32 -14.59
CA ASN A 63 5.14 -4.97 -15.05
C ASN A 63 3.90 -4.37 -14.36
N ARG A 64 3.41 -4.98 -13.27
CA ARG A 64 2.27 -4.47 -12.52
C ARG A 64 2.66 -4.21 -11.09
N ILE A 65 2.36 -3.02 -10.63
CA ILE A 65 2.65 -2.55 -9.28
C ILE A 65 1.36 -2.59 -8.47
N LEU A 66 1.46 -3.04 -7.22
CA LEU A 66 0.45 -2.95 -6.18
C LEU A 66 0.82 -1.81 -5.24
N LEU A 67 -0.01 -0.77 -5.19
CA LEU A 67 -0.01 0.23 -4.12
C LEU A 67 -0.91 -0.28 -2.98
N THR A 68 -0.38 -0.28 -1.77
CA THR A 68 -1.10 -0.62 -0.54
C THR A 68 -1.01 0.56 0.41
N VAL A 69 -2.14 0.96 0.97
CA VAL A 69 -2.25 2.03 1.96
C VAL A 69 -3.07 1.51 3.14
N SER A 70 -2.66 1.83 4.37
CA SER A 70 -3.49 1.62 5.56
C SER A 70 -3.47 2.85 6.44
N VAL A 71 -4.61 3.14 7.06
CA VAL A 71 -4.78 4.28 7.95
C VAL A 71 -5.06 3.75 9.35
N LEU A 72 -4.21 4.13 10.30
CA LEU A 72 -4.34 3.75 11.70
C LEU A 72 -4.57 5.00 12.55
N ARG A 73 -5.38 4.90 13.60
CA ARG A 73 -5.43 5.86 14.69
C ARG A 73 -4.47 5.43 15.78
N GLY A 74 -3.57 6.32 16.19
CA GLY A 74 -2.53 6.06 17.17
C GLY A 74 -1.26 6.87 16.88
N LYS A 75 -0.15 6.37 17.40
CA LYS A 75 1.17 7.00 17.22
C LYS A 75 2.09 6.08 16.43
N LEU A 76 2.98 6.67 15.64
CA LEU A 76 3.95 5.92 14.87
C LEU A 76 4.82 5.05 15.79
N GLY A 77 5.04 3.79 15.41
CA GLY A 77 5.82 2.83 16.20
C GLY A 77 5.03 2.13 17.32
N VAL A 78 3.76 2.48 17.53
CA VAL A 78 2.86 1.80 18.45
C VAL A 78 1.75 1.11 17.65
N ALA A 79 1.24 -0.01 18.14
CA ALA A 79 0.06 -0.64 17.55
C ALA A 79 -1.12 0.35 17.55
N GLY A 80 -1.60 0.71 16.37
CA GLY A 80 -2.74 1.60 16.18
C GLY A 80 -4.03 0.85 15.84
N GLU A 81 -5.15 1.54 15.97
CA GLU A 81 -6.48 1.04 15.60
C GLU A 81 -6.72 1.30 14.10
N PRO A 82 -7.08 0.29 13.29
CA PRO A 82 -7.44 0.51 11.89
C PRO A 82 -8.67 1.41 11.73
N VAL A 83 -8.58 2.42 10.86
CA VAL A 83 -9.66 3.37 10.60
C VAL A 83 -10.05 3.36 9.13
N GLU A 84 -11.35 3.25 8.86
CA GLU A 84 -11.89 3.44 7.51
C GLU A 84 -11.53 4.83 6.99
N ALA A 85 -11.19 4.97 5.72
CA ALA A 85 -10.82 6.22 5.10
C ALA A 85 -11.29 6.28 3.64
N ASN A 86 -11.57 7.48 3.14
CA ASN A 86 -11.59 7.69 1.70
C ASN A 86 -10.16 7.86 1.21
N VAL A 87 -9.70 6.99 0.31
CA VAL A 87 -8.31 6.97 -0.18
C VAL A 87 -8.29 7.18 -1.69
N GLU A 88 -7.67 8.29 -2.08
CA GLU A 88 -7.38 8.63 -3.46
C GLU A 88 -5.88 8.51 -3.71
N ALA A 89 -5.51 8.05 -4.91
CA ALA A 89 -4.11 7.93 -5.28
C ALA A 89 -3.89 8.18 -6.76
N TRP A 90 -2.76 8.78 -7.09
CA TRP A 90 -2.29 8.97 -8.46
C TRP A 90 -0.78 8.84 -8.50
N VAL A 91 -0.26 8.53 -9.68
CA VAL A 91 1.18 8.41 -9.93
C VAL A 91 1.57 9.26 -11.11
N THR A 92 2.70 9.93 -11.01
CA THR A 92 3.28 10.77 -12.07
C THR A 92 4.66 10.23 -12.42
N ASN A 93 4.90 9.88 -13.68
CA ASN A 93 6.24 9.47 -14.11
C ASN A 93 7.11 10.69 -14.43
N LEU A 94 8.41 10.48 -14.66
CA LEU A 94 9.36 11.56 -14.98
C LEU A 94 9.03 12.30 -16.30
N ASN A 95 8.20 11.71 -17.16
CA ASN A 95 7.68 12.34 -18.37
C ASN A 95 6.40 13.17 -18.11
N GLN A 96 6.09 13.45 -16.84
CA GLN A 96 4.90 14.20 -16.41
C GLN A 96 3.56 13.56 -16.79
N GLN A 97 3.55 12.25 -17.09
CA GLN A 97 2.31 11.53 -17.33
C GLN A 97 1.70 11.09 -16.02
N THR A 98 0.48 11.58 -15.74
CA THR A 98 -0.28 11.26 -14.53
C THR A 98 -1.26 10.12 -14.80
N LYS A 99 -1.34 9.15 -13.89
CA LYS A 99 -2.29 8.04 -13.92
C LYS A 99 -3.00 7.96 -12.57
N ASN A 100 -4.33 7.98 -12.58
CA ASN A 100 -5.12 7.69 -11.38
C ASN A 100 -5.03 6.21 -11.03
N VAL A 101 -4.87 5.90 -9.75
CA VAL A 101 -4.86 4.54 -9.23
C VAL A 101 -6.21 4.27 -8.60
N LYS A 102 -6.97 3.32 -9.16
CA LYS A 102 -8.27 2.93 -8.61
C LYS A 102 -8.05 2.15 -7.31
N MET A 103 -8.30 2.81 -6.18
CA MET A 103 -8.16 2.22 -4.85
C MET A 103 -9.42 1.42 -4.48
N LYS A 104 -9.20 0.24 -3.90
CA LYS A 104 -10.25 -0.65 -3.40
C LYS A 104 -9.98 -0.96 -1.93
N GLU A 105 -11.01 -0.79 -1.10
CA GLU A 105 -10.96 -1.22 0.30
C GLU A 105 -11.01 -2.75 0.41
N VAL A 106 -10.19 -3.27 1.32
CA VAL A 106 -10.07 -4.68 1.69
C VAL A 106 -10.03 -4.77 3.20
N LYS A 107 -10.92 -5.59 3.77
CA LYS A 107 -10.94 -5.91 5.21
C LYS A 107 -10.49 -7.35 5.39
N ASP A 108 -9.39 -7.56 6.13
CA ASP A 108 -8.87 -8.90 6.44
C ASP A 108 -8.36 -8.93 7.88
N GLY A 109 -8.80 -9.92 8.66
CA GLY A 109 -8.30 -10.15 10.03
C GLY A 109 -8.41 -8.97 10.99
N GLY A 110 -9.35 -8.05 10.78
CA GLY A 110 -9.50 -6.82 11.59
C GLY A 110 -8.66 -5.63 11.11
N ALA A 111 -7.83 -5.81 10.07
CA ALA A 111 -7.13 -4.73 9.39
C ALA A 111 -7.95 -4.19 8.21
N ILE A 112 -7.71 -2.91 7.87
CA ILE A 112 -8.29 -2.23 6.71
C ILE A 112 -7.16 -1.77 5.80
N TYR A 113 -7.19 -2.24 4.55
CA TYR A 113 -6.24 -1.88 3.51
C TYR A 113 -6.94 -1.26 2.33
N TYR A 114 -6.27 -0.32 1.68
CA TYR A 114 -6.65 0.23 0.39
C TYR A 114 -5.61 -0.21 -0.62
N ILE A 115 -6.02 -1.06 -1.56
CA ILE A 115 -5.15 -1.59 -2.60
C ILE A 115 -5.53 -1.04 -3.97
N GLY A 116 -4.54 -0.70 -4.76
CA GLY A 116 -4.70 -0.29 -6.15
C GLY A 116 -3.57 -0.84 -7.00
N THR A 117 -3.81 -1.03 -8.31
CA THR A 117 -2.75 -1.47 -9.22
C THR A 117 -2.58 -0.55 -10.40
N PHE A 118 -1.34 -0.41 -10.86
CA PHE A 118 -0.98 0.33 -12.07
C PHE A 118 0.15 -0.39 -12.80
N SER A 119 0.34 -0.08 -14.08
CA SER A 119 1.41 -0.66 -14.89
C SER A 119 2.67 0.19 -14.85
N ALA A 120 3.83 -0.46 -14.82
CA ALA A 120 5.14 0.17 -14.91
C ALA A 120 5.98 -0.52 -15.99
N THR A 121 6.81 0.22 -16.71
CA THR A 121 7.87 -0.33 -17.56
C THR A 121 9.16 -0.55 -16.77
N ASN A 122 10.13 -1.27 -17.36
CA ASN A 122 11.43 -1.45 -16.73
C ASN A 122 12.05 -0.08 -16.44
N GLU A 123 12.59 0.06 -15.23
CA GLU A 123 13.25 1.29 -14.76
C GLU A 123 12.38 2.54 -14.70
N GLU A 124 11.06 2.41 -14.78
CA GLU A 124 10.14 3.54 -14.65
C GLU A 124 10.13 4.05 -13.21
N THR A 125 10.29 5.37 -13.07
CA THR A 125 10.24 6.07 -11.78
C THR A 125 8.94 6.87 -11.70
N PHE A 126 8.23 6.70 -10.58
CA PHE A 126 7.00 7.42 -10.27
C PHE A 126 7.15 8.25 -9.01
N ASP A 127 6.62 9.47 -9.04
CA ASP A 127 6.13 10.18 -7.87
C ASP A 127 4.73 9.66 -7.56
N ILE A 128 4.58 8.98 -6.42
CA ILE A 128 3.34 8.36 -5.97
C ILE A 128 2.71 9.29 -4.94
N HIS A 129 1.45 9.64 -5.15
CA HIS A 129 0.69 10.51 -4.27
C HIS A 129 -0.50 9.73 -3.71
N VAL A 130 -0.72 9.89 -2.42
CA VAL A 130 -1.86 9.30 -1.71
C VAL A 130 -2.48 10.38 -0.85
N LYS A 131 -3.77 10.57 -1.00
CA LYS A 131 -4.61 11.41 -0.16
C LYS A 131 -5.57 10.52 0.59
N ALA A 132 -5.52 10.55 1.92
CA ALA A 132 -6.39 9.76 2.77
C ALA A 132 -7.17 10.66 3.71
N GLN A 133 -8.49 10.51 3.72
CA GLN A 133 -9.39 11.18 4.65
C GLN A 133 -9.98 10.11 5.60
N PRO A 134 -9.47 10.01 6.84
CA PRO A 134 -10.03 9.10 7.84
C PRO A 134 -11.50 9.43 8.11
N LYS A 135 -12.33 8.40 8.26
CA LYS A 135 -13.74 8.54 8.63
C LYS A 135 -13.85 9.25 9.99
N GLY A 136 -14.68 10.29 10.03
CA GLY A 136 -14.81 11.16 11.20
C GLY A 136 -13.73 12.25 11.33
N SER A 137 -12.85 12.39 10.33
CA SER A 137 -11.96 13.55 10.18
C SER A 137 -12.43 14.44 9.03
N ASP A 138 -12.54 15.74 9.29
CA ASP A 138 -12.80 16.74 8.24
C ASP A 138 -11.54 17.05 7.42
N LYS A 139 -10.37 16.57 7.87
CA LYS A 139 -9.09 16.77 7.21
C LYS A 139 -8.68 15.54 6.41
N ALA A 140 -8.25 15.77 5.18
CA ALA A 140 -7.48 14.82 4.39
C ALA A 140 -5.98 15.03 4.62
N PHE A 141 -5.23 13.94 4.62
CA PHE A 141 -3.78 13.93 4.79
C PHE A 141 -3.12 13.38 3.54
N GLU A 142 -2.01 14.00 3.15
CA GLU A 142 -1.30 13.66 1.92
C GLU A 142 0.09 13.12 2.22
N VAL A 143 0.39 11.99 1.60
CA VAL A 143 1.74 11.42 1.54
C VAL A 143 2.18 11.34 0.09
N SER A 144 3.44 11.67 -0.16
CA SER A 144 4.07 11.46 -1.44
C SER A 144 5.42 10.78 -1.24
N PHE A 145 5.76 9.89 -2.17
CA PHE A 145 7.03 9.20 -2.18
C PHE A 145 7.41 8.82 -3.60
N ARG A 146 8.72 8.87 -3.88
CA ARG A 146 9.27 8.52 -5.18
C ARG A 146 9.74 7.07 -5.17
N ARG A 147 9.47 6.34 -6.25
CA ARG A 147 9.94 4.96 -6.39
C ARG A 147 10.23 4.57 -7.84
N LYS A 148 11.37 3.90 -8.03
CA LYS A 148 11.76 3.24 -9.28
C LYS A 148 11.35 1.77 -9.24
N PHE A 149 10.82 1.27 -10.36
CA PHE A 149 10.41 -0.12 -10.51
C PHE A 149 11.20 -0.83 -11.60
N TYR A 150 11.38 -2.13 -11.44
CA TYR A 150 12.10 -2.99 -12.38
C TYR A 150 11.18 -4.10 -12.83
N THR A 151 11.29 -4.51 -14.10
CA THR A 151 10.39 -5.53 -14.67
C THR A 151 11.13 -6.74 -15.24
N ASN A 152 12.44 -6.83 -15.02
CA ASN A 152 13.30 -7.87 -15.59
C ASN A 152 13.48 -9.07 -14.66
#